data_AF-A0AA43HT00-F1
#
_entry.id   AF-A0AA43HT00-F1
#
_cell.length_a   1.000
_cell.length_b   1.000
_cell.length_c   1.000
_cell.angle_alpha   90.00
_cell.angle_beta   90.00
_cell.angle_gamma   90.00
#
_symmetry.space_group_name_H-M   'P 1'
#
loop_
_entity.id
_entity.type
_entity.pdbx_description
1 polymer ?
#
loop_
_entity_poly.entity_id
_entity_poly.type
_entity_poly.pdbx_seq_one_letter_code
_entity_poly.pdbx_strand_id
1 'polypeptide(L)'
;MKRLSILFAAVLLFSISSYAQNGDEYNVLWSLNQKTTQNTVTDYVKASPEQSEQLQKIFYDSTQLLVNALTDNSKNDARKALYYNIANAKSVLSQKQFKKYLEILNITYHQQQENFTSMVDNK
;
A
#
# COMPACT_ATOMS: atom_id res chain seq x y z
N MET A 1 -19.35 -4.59 3.53
CA MET A 1 -18.27 -5.56 3.28
C MET A 1 -18.17 -5.95 1.81
N LYS A 2 -19.25 -6.37 1.11
CA LYS A 2 -19.19 -6.74 -0.33
C LYS A 2 -18.73 -5.63 -1.30
N ARG A 3 -18.91 -4.35 -0.96
CA ARG A 3 -18.51 -3.21 -1.83
C ARG A 3 -17.03 -2.82 -1.72
N LEU A 4 -16.35 -3.12 -0.59
CA LEU A 4 -14.92 -2.87 -0.48
C LEU A 4 -14.10 -3.89 -1.28
N SER A 5 -14.57 -5.14 -1.34
CA SER A 5 -13.91 -6.24 -2.07
C SER A 5 -13.86 -6.01 -3.59
N ILE A 6 -14.83 -5.29 -4.16
CA ILE A 6 -14.93 -5.09 -5.62
C ILE A 6 -13.98 -3.98 -6.10
N LEU A 7 -13.58 -3.03 -5.24
CA LEU A 7 -12.72 -1.89 -5.61
C LEU A 7 -11.22 -2.20 -5.54
N PHE A 8 -10.80 -3.21 -4.76
CA PHE A 8 -9.39 -3.62 -4.66
C PHE A 8 -8.91 -4.54 -5.80
N ALA A 9 -9.83 -5.11 -6.59
CA ALA A 9 -9.50 -6.11 -7.60
C ALA A 9 -8.77 -5.57 -8.85
N ALA A 10 -8.70 -4.24 -9.03
CA ALA A 10 -8.22 -3.64 -10.29
C ALA A 10 -6.73 -3.26 -10.33
N VAL A 11 -5.96 -3.45 -9.25
CA VAL A 11 -4.61 -2.85 -9.14
C VAL A 11 -3.44 -3.82 -9.39
N LEU A 12 -3.69 -5.12 -9.61
CA LEU A 12 -2.61 -6.12 -9.63
C LEU A 12 -1.93 -6.39 -10.98
N LEU A 13 -2.22 -5.61 -12.04
CA LEU A 13 -1.65 -5.88 -13.37
C LEU A 13 -0.23 -5.33 -13.62
N PHE A 14 0.39 -4.67 -12.64
CA PHE A 14 1.80 -4.25 -12.73
C PHE A 14 2.70 -5.13 -11.87
N SER A 15 2.67 -6.45 -12.10
CA SER A 15 3.74 -7.32 -11.64
C SER A 15 4.97 -7.08 -12.53
N ILE A 16 5.94 -6.34 -11.97
CA ILE A 16 7.27 -6.18 -12.58
C ILE A 16 7.89 -7.58 -12.54
N SER A 17 7.88 -8.27 -13.68
CA SER A 17 8.10 -9.71 -13.85
C SER A 17 9.50 -10.23 -13.47
N SER A 18 10.37 -9.39 -12.91
CA SER A 18 11.75 -9.73 -12.53
C SER A 18 12.00 -9.83 -11.01
N TYR A 19 11.05 -9.49 -10.14
CA TYR A 19 11.30 -9.39 -8.68
C TYR A 19 10.37 -10.23 -7.78
N ALA A 20 9.61 -11.16 -8.37
CA ALA A 20 8.63 -12.07 -7.73
C ALA A 20 9.21 -13.12 -6.74
N GLN A 21 10.45 -12.94 -6.26
CA GLN A 21 11.07 -13.86 -5.31
C GLN A 21 11.55 -13.20 -4.02
N ASN A 22 11.56 -11.86 -3.91
CA ASN A 22 12.09 -11.16 -2.72
C ASN A 22 11.44 -9.79 -2.38
N GLY A 23 10.55 -9.23 -3.21
CA GLY A 23 10.00 -7.87 -3.04
C GLY A 23 8.49 -7.78 -2.79
N ASP A 24 7.76 -8.89 -2.88
CA ASP A 24 6.29 -8.87 -2.92
C ASP A 24 5.62 -8.39 -1.63
N GLU A 25 6.33 -8.52 -0.50
CA GLU A 25 5.86 -8.05 0.81
C GLU A 25 5.66 -6.53 0.89
N TYR A 26 6.18 -5.76 -0.08
CA TYR A 26 6.06 -4.30 -0.14
C TYR A 26 5.11 -3.80 -1.24
N ASN A 27 4.42 -4.70 -1.96
CA ASN A 27 3.46 -4.35 -3.03
C ASN A 27 2.28 -3.49 -2.54
N VAL A 28 2.05 -3.43 -1.24
CA VAL A 28 1.07 -2.54 -0.62
C VAL A 28 1.38 -1.05 -0.90
N LEU A 29 2.65 -0.64 -0.93
CA LEU A 29 3.01 0.76 -1.19
C LEU A 29 2.76 1.14 -2.66
N TRP A 30 3.06 0.24 -3.59
CA TRP A 30 2.67 0.41 -5.00
C TRP A 30 1.17 0.60 -5.16
N SER A 31 0.37 -0.23 -4.49
CA SER A 31 -1.09 -0.14 -4.52
C SER A 31 -1.60 1.18 -3.93
N LEU A 32 -1.03 1.62 -2.80
CA LEU A 32 -1.38 2.87 -2.14
C LEU A 32 -1.07 4.10 -3.00
N ASN A 33 -0.07 4.04 -3.89
CA ASN A 33 0.27 5.16 -4.76
C ASN A 33 -0.61 5.27 -6.03
N GLN A 34 -1.56 4.36 -6.22
CA GLN A 34 -2.52 4.47 -7.32
C GLN A 34 -3.66 5.41 -6.97
N LYS A 35 -3.94 6.39 -7.83
CA LYS A 35 -4.94 7.45 -7.58
C LYS A 35 -6.30 6.94 -7.09
N THR A 36 -6.81 5.84 -7.66
CA THR A 36 -8.08 5.23 -7.24
C THR A 36 -8.01 4.66 -5.82
N THR A 37 -6.89 4.01 -5.47
CA THR A 37 -6.62 3.52 -4.12
C THR A 37 -6.43 4.67 -3.14
N GLN A 38 -5.68 5.71 -3.52
CA GLN A 38 -5.48 6.90 -2.69
C GLN A 38 -6.81 7.48 -2.25
N ASN A 39 -7.70 7.77 -3.20
CA ASN A 39 -9.04 8.30 -2.94
C ASN A 39 -9.85 7.35 -2.05
N THR A 40 -9.81 6.05 -2.35
CA THR A 40 -10.53 5.03 -1.56
C THR A 40 -10.06 4.99 -0.11
N VAL A 41 -8.74 5.05 0.11
CA VAL A 41 -8.13 5.04 1.45
C VAL A 41 -8.46 6.32 2.20
N THR A 42 -8.32 7.49 1.57
CA THR A 42 -8.63 8.78 2.20
C THR A 42 -10.10 8.88 2.58
N ASP A 43 -11.01 8.37 1.74
CA ASP A 43 -12.44 8.31 2.01
C ASP A 43 -12.76 7.34 3.16
N TYR A 44 -12.14 6.15 3.16
CA TYR A 44 -12.38 5.12 4.16
C TYR A 44 -11.96 5.57 5.57
N VAL A 45 -10.77 6.18 5.69
CA VAL A 45 -10.29 6.74 6.95
C VAL A 45 -11.07 8.00 7.34
N LYS A 46 -11.84 8.60 6.42
CA LYS A 46 -12.54 9.88 6.57
C LYS A 46 -11.55 11.01 6.84
N ALA A 47 -10.54 11.14 5.98
CA ALA A 47 -9.57 12.23 6.03
C ALA A 47 -10.26 13.57 5.70
N SER A 48 -9.82 14.66 6.34
CA SER A 48 -10.14 16.01 5.84
C SER A 48 -9.44 16.25 4.49
N PRO A 49 -9.81 17.30 3.74
CA PRO A 49 -9.10 17.68 2.52
C PRO A 49 -7.59 17.84 2.74
N GLU A 50 -7.18 18.50 3.82
CA GLU A 50 -5.77 18.70 4.17
C GLU A 50 -5.06 17.38 4.50
N GLN A 51 -5.71 16.52 5.30
CA GLN A 51 -5.17 15.19 5.61
C GLN A 51 -5.06 14.32 4.34
N SER A 52 -6.00 14.46 3.41
CA SER A 52 -6.00 13.72 2.14
C SER A 52 -4.80 14.11 1.27
N GLU A 53 -4.53 15.40 1.12
CA GLU A 53 -3.37 15.89 0.39
C GLU A 53 -2.05 15.39 1.01
N GLN A 54 -1.94 15.49 2.35
CA GLN A 54 -0.77 14.99 3.07
C GLN A 54 -0.58 13.48 2.92
N LEU A 55 -1.67 12.70 3.00
CA LEU A 55 -1.62 11.25 2.78
C LEU A 55 -1.17 10.90 1.36
N GLN A 56 -1.67 11.58 0.34
CA GLN A 56 -1.26 11.35 -1.04
C GLN A 56 0.24 11.61 -1.24
N LYS A 57 0.77 12.66 -0.61
CA LYS A 57 2.21 12.92 -0.60
C LYS A 57 2.98 11.80 0.10
N ILE A 58 2.52 11.32 1.25
CA ILE A 58 3.15 10.21 1.98
C ILE A 58 3.17 8.93 1.14
N PHE A 59 2.07 8.62 0.45
CA PHE A 59 1.97 7.46 -0.43
C PHE A 59 3.00 7.55 -1.56
N TYR A 60 3.07 8.69 -2.24
CA TYR A 60 4.06 8.95 -3.28
C TYR A 60 5.50 8.81 -2.75
N ASP A 61 5.85 9.53 -1.69
CA ASP A 61 7.20 9.55 -1.12
C ASP A 61 7.64 8.16 -0.68
N SER A 62 6.75 7.41 -0.01
CA SER A 62 7.05 6.03 0.43
C SER A 62 7.27 5.08 -0.74
N THR A 63 6.57 5.27 -1.87
CA THR A 63 6.78 4.46 -3.07
C THR A 63 8.07 4.83 -3.77
N GLN A 64 8.48 6.10 -3.78
CA GLN A 64 9.81 6.49 -4.29
C GLN A 64 10.93 5.89 -3.44
N LEU A 65 10.80 5.88 -2.11
CA LEU A 65 11.74 5.21 -1.22
C LEU A 65 11.83 3.71 -1.50
N LEU A 66 10.70 3.06 -1.77
CA LEU A 66 10.67 1.65 -2.16
C LEU A 66 11.37 1.42 -3.50
N VAL A 67 11.11 2.25 -4.52
CA VAL A 67 11.77 2.16 -5.83
C VAL A 67 13.29 2.20 -5.68
N ASN A 68 13.81 3.19 -4.94
CA ASN A 68 15.25 3.31 -4.70
C ASN A 68 15.81 2.08 -3.99
N ALA A 69 15.13 1.61 -2.94
CA ALA A 69 15.55 0.41 -2.22
C ALA A 69 15.58 -0.84 -3.11
N LEU A 70 14.65 -0.96 -4.05
CA LEU A 70 14.62 -2.06 -5.02
C LEU A 70 15.77 -1.94 -6.03
N THR A 71 16.06 -0.73 -6.52
CA THR A 71 17.23 -0.47 -7.37
C THR A 71 18.54 -0.86 -6.67
N ASP A 72 18.63 -0.59 -5.38
CA ASP A 72 19.82 -0.90 -4.55
C ASP A 72 19.80 -2.34 -4.00
N ASN A 73 18.78 -3.13 -4.32
CA ASN A 73 18.53 -4.48 -3.79
C ASN A 73 18.59 -4.56 -2.24
N SER A 74 18.14 -3.50 -1.57
CA SER A 74 18.21 -3.31 -0.12
C SER A 74 16.87 -3.62 0.56
N LYS A 75 16.74 -4.84 1.09
CA LYS A 75 15.56 -5.23 1.89
C LYS A 75 15.37 -4.35 3.13
N ASN A 76 16.45 -3.86 3.72
CA ASN A 76 16.37 -2.99 4.89
C ASN A 76 15.77 -1.63 4.52
N ASP A 77 16.11 -1.07 3.37
CA ASP A 77 15.56 0.22 2.94
C ASP A 77 14.12 0.08 2.43
N ALA A 78 13.77 -1.06 1.83
CA ALA A 78 12.38 -1.39 1.50
C ALA A 78 11.50 -1.43 2.77
N ARG A 79 12.01 -2.04 3.86
CA ARG A 79 11.34 -2.00 5.17
C ARG A 79 11.22 -0.59 5.73
N LYS A 80 12.26 0.24 5.58
CA LYS A 80 12.21 1.65 6.00
C LYS A 80 11.18 2.45 5.21
N ALA A 81 10.96 2.16 3.93
CA ALA A 81 9.91 2.80 3.13
C ALA A 81 8.51 2.53 3.71
N LEU A 82 8.24 1.29 4.13
CA LEU A 82 6.98 0.93 4.81
C LEU A 82 6.85 1.64 6.16
N TYR A 83 7.91 1.69 6.96
CA TYR A 83 7.89 2.40 8.25
C TYR A 83 7.72 3.91 8.09
N TYR A 84 8.36 4.50 7.07
CA TYR A 84 8.14 5.90 6.70
C TYR A 84 6.67 6.16 6.45
N ASN A 85 6.01 5.31 5.64
CA ASN A 85 4.61 5.45 5.34
C ASN A 85 3.74 5.43 6.61
N ILE A 86 3.88 4.39 7.43
CA ILE A 86 3.08 4.19 8.65
C ILE A 86 3.33 5.33 9.65
N ALA A 87 4.58 5.74 9.85
CA ALA A 87 4.93 6.78 10.81
C ALA A 87 4.38 8.15 10.40
N ASN A 88 4.48 8.50 9.12
CA ASN A 88 3.95 9.78 8.63
C ASN A 88 2.41 9.77 8.54
N ALA A 89 1.78 8.64 8.20
CA ALA A 89 0.32 8.53 8.29
C ALA A 89 -0.19 8.75 9.72
N LYS A 90 0.56 8.26 10.73
CA LYS A 90 0.24 8.47 12.16
C LYS A 90 0.34 9.93 12.60
N SER A 91 1.24 10.73 12.02
CA SER A 91 1.38 12.15 12.37
C SER A 91 0.28 13.02 11.76
N VAL A 92 -0.28 12.60 10.63
CA VAL A 92 -1.37 13.30 9.91
C VAL A 92 -2.76 12.93 10.48
N LEU A 93 -2.96 11.67 10.81
CA LEU A 93 -4.26 11.14 11.19
C LEU A 93 -4.51 11.18 12.69
N SER A 94 -5.75 11.44 13.09
CA SER A 94 -6.18 11.19 14.47
C SER A 94 -6.06 9.69 14.80
N GLN A 95 -5.98 9.35 16.09
CA GLN A 95 -5.87 7.96 16.53
C GLN A 95 -6.96 7.04 15.94
N LYS A 96 -8.20 7.52 15.82
CA LYS A 96 -9.32 6.76 15.25
C LYS A 96 -9.16 6.54 13.74
N GLN A 97 -8.71 7.57 13.02
CA GLN A 97 -8.46 7.47 11.57
C GLN A 97 -7.24 6.57 11.31
N PHE A 98 -6.19 6.67 12.13
CA PHE A 98 -4.99 5.84 12.00
C PHE A 98 -5.26 4.36 12.25
N LYS A 99 -6.15 4.00 13.19
CA LYS A 99 -6.58 2.60 13.36
C LYS A 99 -7.22 2.03 12.09
N LYS A 100 -8.12 2.78 11.45
CA LYS A 100 -8.72 2.40 10.16
C LYS A 100 -7.69 2.30 9.04
N TYR A 101 -6.70 3.19 9.06
CA TYR A 101 -5.58 3.14 8.11
C TYR A 101 -4.80 1.82 8.25
N LEU A 102 -4.50 1.38 9.48
CA LEU A 102 -3.86 0.09 9.71
C LEU A 102 -4.74 -1.09 9.29
N GLU A 103 -6.05 -1.01 9.48
CA GLU A 103 -7.00 -2.04 9.01
C GLU A 103 -6.93 -2.21 7.49
N ILE A 104 -6.98 -1.11 6.72
CA ILE A 104 -6.94 -1.20 5.25
C ILE A 104 -5.56 -1.63 4.74
N LEU A 105 -4.48 -1.22 5.40
CA LEU A 105 -3.12 -1.68 5.10
C LEU A 105 -3.01 -3.21 5.29
N ASN A 106 -3.53 -3.73 6.41
CA ASN A 106 -3.52 -5.15 6.73
C ASN A 106 -4.37 -5.97 5.74
N ILE A 107 -5.58 -5.49 5.43
CA ILE A 107 -6.46 -6.13 4.44
C ILE A 107 -5.78 -6.18 3.07
N THR A 108 -5.17 -5.09 2.64
CA THR A 108 -4.47 -5.01 1.35
C THR A 108 -3.32 -6.01 1.28
N TYR A 109 -2.52 -6.08 2.35
CA TYR A 109 -1.41 -7.03 2.46
C TYR A 109 -1.87 -8.48 2.35
N HIS A 110 -2.90 -8.88 3.11
CA HIS A 110 -3.41 -10.25 3.06
C HIS A 110 -4.07 -10.59 1.73
N GLN A 111 -4.81 -9.67 1.10
CA GLN A 111 -5.38 -9.88 -0.22
C GLN A 111 -4.31 -10.07 -1.30
N GLN A 112 -3.20 -9.33 -1.21
CA GLN A 112 -2.05 -9.52 -2.11
C GLN A 112 -1.43 -10.91 -1.95
N GLN A 113 -1.33 -11.42 -0.72
CA GLN A 113 -0.84 -12.76 -0.45
C GLN A 113 -1.76 -13.85 -1.02
N GLU A 114 -3.07 -13.78 -0.74
CA GLU A 114 -4.05 -14.77 -1.22
C GLU A 114 -4.12 -14.84 -2.76
N ASN A 115 -4.07 -13.67 -3.42
CA ASN A 115 -4.06 -13.61 -4.89
C ASN A 115 -2.77 -14.21 -5.46
N PHE A 116 -1.63 -14.06 -4.79
CA PHE A 116 -0.38 -14.69 -5.22
C PHE A 116 -0.44 -16.22 -5.11
N THR A 117 -0.93 -16.78 -4.01
CA THR A 117 -1.07 -18.24 -3.83
C THR A 117 -2.00 -18.86 -4.87
N SER A 118 -3.15 -18.24 -5.13
CA SER A 118 -4.11 -18.76 -6.12
C SER A 118 -3.62 -18.72 -7.58
N MET A 119 -2.66 -17.86 -7.91
CA MET A 119 -2.02 -17.82 -9.24
C MET A 119 -0.91 -18.87 -9.38
N VAL A 120 -0.27 -19.29 -8.28
CA VAL A 120 0.76 -20.34 -8.28
C VAL A 120 0.13 -21.73 -8.35
N ASP A 121 -1.02 -21.95 -7.71
CA ASP A 121 -1.70 -23.25 -7.69
C ASP A 121 -2.44 -23.60 -8.99
N ASN A 122 -2.63 -22.62 -9.90
CA ASN A 122 -3.27 -22.80 -11.21
C ASN A 122 -2.27 -22.97 -12.37
N LYS A 123 -1.02 -23.33 -12.09
CA LYS A 123 0.03 -23.54 -13.09
C LYS A 123 0.63 -24.94 -13.00
#